data_AF-A0A6L9QU45-F1
#
_entry.id   AF-A0A6L9QU45-F1
#
_cell.length_a   1.000
_cell.length_b   1.000
_cell.length_c   1.000
_cell.angle_alpha   90.00
_cell.angle_beta   90.00
_cell.angle_gamma   90.00
#
_symmetry.space_group_name_H-M   'P 1'
#
loop_
_entity.id
_entity.type
_entity.pdbx_description
1 polymer ?
#
loop_
_entity_poly.entity_id
_entity_poly.type
_entity_poly.pdbx_seq_one_letter_code
_entity_poly.pdbx_strand_id
1 'polypeptide(L)'
;ADPGHWAGNARRTVRFGDALRALHALGARRFIEAGPGTALTDLLPANVSDPAVTALACLPGGRDEAEGAAAALAGIHLAGGEVDWRAFFGPDARPTDLPTYAFQRDRHWFDAVPDETAPPAPGTDTRRLVAETLEQALGTGAAADPDVPFRELGVDSRMSVVIRDRLSAALGRDLPGSLLFDHPTAAELADALKQGPETRTAAPVRAPARERRESDDDIAIVAMSCRYPGGVRSPEDLWRLVDTGTDAIGPFPDDRDWDLDELSGVPALGGFLAGAAEFDAAFFGISPREAAGIDPQQRLLLETAWEACERAGLGRDALRGSRTGVFVGATAQDYGPRLAEPEDGTRGHR
;
A
#
# COMPACT_ATOMS: atom_id res chain seq x y z
N ALA A 1 -4.48 28.17 -39.70
CA ALA A 1 -5.93 28.45 -39.73
C ALA A 1 -6.14 29.93 -40.03
N ASP A 2 -7.09 30.28 -40.91
CA ASP A 2 -7.45 31.68 -41.24
C ASP A 2 -8.36 32.27 -40.12
N PRO A 3 -8.20 33.55 -39.71
CA PRO A 3 -9.11 34.26 -38.81
C PRO A 3 -10.61 33.99 -39.01
N GLY A 4 -11.07 33.78 -40.25
CA GLY A 4 -12.47 33.44 -40.55
C GLY A 4 -12.95 32.12 -39.94
N HIS A 5 -12.04 31.15 -39.73
CA HIS A 5 -12.33 29.87 -39.10
C HIS A 5 -12.78 30.03 -37.64
N TRP A 6 -12.04 30.83 -36.86
CA TRP A 6 -12.34 31.06 -35.44
C TRP A 6 -13.62 31.87 -35.24
N ALA A 7 -13.83 32.91 -36.06
CA ALA A 7 -15.06 33.70 -36.04
C ALA A 7 -16.30 32.87 -36.42
N GLY A 8 -16.14 31.88 -37.31
CA GLY A 8 -17.19 30.92 -37.66
C GLY A 8 -17.54 29.97 -36.51
N ASN A 9 -16.51 29.42 -35.83
CA ASN A 9 -16.70 28.53 -34.69
C ASN A 9 -17.39 29.21 -33.49
N ALA A 10 -17.14 30.51 -33.28
CA ALA A 10 -17.81 31.27 -32.23
C ALA A 10 -19.30 31.56 -32.49
N ARG A 11 -19.74 31.49 -33.76
CA ARG A 11 -21.12 31.87 -34.17
C ARG A 11 -22.01 30.68 -34.55
N ARG A 12 -21.45 29.47 -34.66
CA ARG A 12 -22.18 28.26 -35.08
C ARG A 12 -22.19 27.25 -33.96
N THR A 13 -23.25 26.44 -33.89
CA THR A 13 -23.37 25.35 -32.92
C THR A 13 -22.20 24.38 -33.04
N VAL A 14 -21.54 24.09 -31.92
CA VAL A 14 -20.48 23.08 -31.85
C VAL A 14 -21.12 21.70 -32.00
N ARG A 15 -20.94 21.07 -33.17
CA ARG A 15 -21.48 19.73 -33.48
C ARG A 15 -20.62 18.61 -32.91
N PHE A 16 -20.33 18.68 -31.60
CA PHE A 16 -19.38 17.77 -30.94
C PHE A 16 -19.73 16.29 -31.12
N GLY A 17 -20.98 15.90 -30.81
CA GLY A 17 -21.43 14.52 -30.94
C GLY A 17 -21.39 13.99 -32.38
N ASP A 18 -21.71 14.84 -33.37
CA ASP A 18 -21.63 14.45 -34.79
C ASP A 18 -20.18 14.28 -35.24
N ALA A 19 -19.27 15.12 -34.75
CA ALA A 19 -17.85 15.00 -35.03
C ALA A 19 -17.28 13.71 -34.44
N LEU A 20 -17.64 13.35 -33.20
CA LEU A 20 -17.22 12.09 -32.57
C LEU A 20 -17.71 10.87 -33.35
N ARG A 21 -19.00 10.84 -33.70
CA ARG A 21 -19.58 9.75 -34.50
C ARG A 21 -18.94 9.64 -35.89
N ALA A 22 -18.67 10.77 -36.54
CA ALA A 22 -17.99 10.78 -37.84
C ALA A 22 -16.55 10.28 -37.75
N LEU A 23 -15.78 10.70 -36.73
CA LEU A 23 -14.41 10.23 -36.50
C LEU A 23 -14.39 8.73 -36.18
N HIS A 24 -15.31 8.25 -35.36
CA HIS A 24 -15.45 6.82 -35.07
C HIS A 24 -15.78 6.01 -36.33
N ALA A 25 -16.69 6.51 -37.18
CA ALA A 25 -17.01 5.89 -38.47
C ALA A 25 -15.81 5.85 -39.44
N LEU A 26 -14.89 6.81 -39.33
CA LEU A 26 -13.61 6.82 -40.06
C LEU A 26 -12.54 5.92 -39.43
N GLY A 27 -12.86 5.21 -38.35
CA GLY A 27 -11.99 4.24 -37.69
C GLY A 27 -11.25 4.79 -36.47
N ALA A 28 -11.52 6.01 -36.02
CA ALA A 28 -10.92 6.52 -34.79
C ALA A 28 -11.42 5.73 -33.58
N ARG A 29 -10.49 5.14 -32.83
CA ARG A 29 -10.78 4.37 -31.60
C ARG A 29 -10.26 5.03 -30.33
N ARG A 30 -9.45 6.08 -30.46
CA ARG A 30 -8.78 6.74 -29.34
C ARG A 30 -9.07 8.24 -29.42
N PHE A 31 -9.67 8.79 -28.39
CA PHE A 31 -10.01 10.20 -28.29
C PHE A 31 -9.25 10.80 -27.11
N ILE A 32 -8.49 11.86 -27.38
CA ILE A 32 -7.63 12.51 -26.39
C ILE A 32 -8.14 13.94 -26.19
N GLU A 33 -8.50 14.27 -24.96
CA GLU A 33 -8.80 15.64 -24.55
C GLU A 33 -7.51 16.33 -24.13
N ALA A 34 -7.08 17.31 -24.93
CA ALA A 34 -5.96 18.17 -24.60
C ALA A 34 -6.46 19.43 -23.90
N GLY A 35 -6.52 19.41 -22.57
CA GLY A 35 -6.96 20.55 -21.77
C GLY A 35 -7.03 20.23 -20.27
N PRO A 36 -7.27 21.25 -19.41
CA PRO A 36 -7.24 21.14 -17.96
C PRO A 36 -8.41 20.34 -17.34
N GLY A 37 -9.33 19.83 -18.15
CA GLY A 37 -10.57 19.19 -17.72
C GLY A 37 -10.80 17.83 -18.35
N THR A 38 -11.89 17.19 -17.93
CA THR A 38 -12.36 15.89 -18.43
C THR A 38 -13.71 15.98 -19.13
N ALA A 39 -14.25 17.21 -19.28
CA ALA A 39 -15.63 17.41 -19.70
C ALA A 39 -15.94 16.85 -21.09
N LEU A 40 -14.97 16.85 -22.02
CA LEU A 40 -15.18 16.25 -23.34
C LEU A 40 -15.05 14.72 -23.30
N THR A 41 -14.14 14.23 -22.46
CA THR A 41 -13.91 12.80 -22.19
C THR A 41 -15.16 12.17 -21.58
N ASP A 42 -15.78 12.84 -20.61
CA ASP A 42 -17.00 12.38 -19.91
C ASP A 42 -18.23 12.33 -20.81
N LEU A 43 -18.26 13.16 -21.87
CA LEU A 43 -19.34 13.18 -22.86
C LEU A 43 -19.17 12.13 -23.97
N LEU A 44 -18.04 11.43 -24.04
CA LEU A 44 -17.76 10.44 -25.09
C LEU A 44 -18.73 9.24 -25.04
N PRO A 45 -18.99 8.59 -23.88
CA PRO A 45 -19.87 7.42 -23.79
C PRO A 45 -21.31 7.70 -24.23
N ALA A 46 -21.78 8.94 -24.05
CA ALA A 46 -23.09 9.40 -24.48
C ALA A 46 -23.22 9.57 -26.01
N ASN A 47 -22.10 9.57 -26.75
CA ASN A 47 -22.07 9.80 -28.19
C ASN A 47 -21.57 8.60 -29.00
N VAL A 48 -20.71 7.76 -28.42
CA VAL A 48 -20.15 6.55 -29.04
C VAL A 48 -20.15 5.43 -28.01
N SER A 49 -21.00 4.42 -28.22
CA SER A 49 -21.11 3.24 -27.36
C SER A 49 -20.41 2.05 -28.02
N ASP A 50 -19.09 2.03 -27.95
CA ASP A 50 -18.24 0.96 -28.48
C ASP A 50 -17.15 0.62 -27.46
N PRO A 51 -17.09 -0.64 -26.96
CA PRO A 51 -16.13 -1.03 -25.92
C PRO A 51 -14.66 -0.99 -26.39
N ALA A 52 -14.42 -0.93 -27.71
CA ALA A 52 -13.07 -0.78 -28.26
C ALA A 52 -12.63 0.70 -28.35
N VAL A 53 -13.43 1.65 -27.86
CA VAL A 53 -13.09 3.07 -27.83
C VAL A 53 -12.49 3.45 -26.48
N THR A 54 -11.35 4.14 -26.50
CA THR A 54 -10.68 4.68 -25.31
C THR A 54 -10.74 6.20 -25.30
N ALA A 55 -11.14 6.77 -24.17
CA ALA A 55 -11.16 8.20 -23.90
C ALA A 55 -10.08 8.53 -22.87
N LEU A 56 -9.23 9.52 -23.15
CA LEU A 56 -8.12 9.91 -22.28
C LEU A 56 -8.07 11.43 -22.13
N ALA A 57 -7.89 11.91 -20.90
CA ALA A 57 -7.60 13.32 -20.64
C ALA A 57 -6.10 13.51 -20.42
N CYS A 58 -5.48 14.46 -21.13
CA CYS A 58 -4.04 14.70 -21.07
C CYS A 58 -3.59 15.49 -19.83
N LEU A 59 -4.45 16.36 -19.29
CA LEU A 59 -4.06 17.29 -18.22
C LEU A 59 -5.22 17.49 -17.23
N PRO A 60 -5.68 16.47 -16.49
CA PRO A 60 -6.67 16.69 -15.46
C PRO A 60 -6.12 17.70 -14.42
N GLY A 61 -6.84 18.79 -14.19
CA GLY A 61 -6.38 19.87 -13.30
C GLY A 61 -5.98 19.37 -11.91
N GLY A 62 -4.89 19.93 -11.37
CA GLY A 62 -4.37 19.58 -10.04
C GLY A 62 -3.20 18.59 -10.02
N ARG A 63 -2.71 18.13 -11.19
CA ARG A 63 -1.48 17.33 -11.33
C ARG A 63 -0.37 18.10 -12.05
N ASP A 64 0.87 17.65 -11.88
CA ASP A 64 2.00 18.14 -12.66
C ASP A 64 1.78 17.87 -14.17
N GLU A 65 2.10 18.85 -15.03
CA GLU A 65 1.82 18.76 -16.48
C GLU A 65 2.61 17.62 -17.15
N ALA A 66 3.83 17.35 -16.69
CA ALA A 66 4.65 16.27 -17.22
C ALA A 66 4.10 14.90 -16.80
N GLU A 67 3.62 14.79 -15.55
CA GLU A 67 2.96 13.58 -15.05
C GLU A 67 1.63 13.30 -15.79
N GLY A 68 0.82 14.33 -16.03
CA GLY A 68 -0.42 14.23 -16.82
C GLY A 68 -0.16 13.75 -18.25
N ALA A 69 0.82 14.36 -18.92
CA ALA A 69 1.23 13.95 -20.26
C ALA A 69 1.75 12.51 -20.31
N ALA A 70 2.58 12.10 -19.33
CA ALA A 70 3.08 10.74 -19.21
C ALA A 70 1.95 9.72 -19.00
N ALA A 71 0.98 10.03 -18.13
CA ALA A 71 -0.17 9.17 -17.87
C ALA A 71 -1.06 9.00 -19.11
N ALA A 72 -1.27 10.05 -19.88
CA ALA A 72 -2.06 9.98 -21.11
C ALA A 72 -1.35 9.18 -22.21
N LEU A 73 -0.04 9.36 -22.39
CA LEU A 73 0.77 8.54 -23.30
C LEU A 73 0.75 7.05 -22.87
N ALA A 74 0.80 6.77 -21.57
CA ALA A 74 0.67 5.41 -21.05
C ALA A 74 -0.70 4.81 -21.35
N GLY A 75 -1.77 5.59 -21.16
CA GLY A 75 -3.14 5.20 -21.54
C GLY A 75 -3.27 4.88 -23.03
N ILE A 76 -2.64 5.68 -23.91
CA ILE A 76 -2.60 5.43 -25.36
C ILE A 76 -1.89 4.10 -25.64
N HIS A 77 -0.75 3.85 -24.99
CA HIS A 77 0.02 2.63 -25.15
C HIS A 77 -0.76 1.38 -24.70
N LEU A 78 -1.41 1.44 -23.54
CA LEU A 78 -2.26 0.36 -23.02
C LEU A 78 -3.48 0.09 -23.91
N ALA A 79 -4.01 1.13 -24.58
CA ALA A 79 -5.05 1.01 -25.61
C ALA A 79 -4.49 0.52 -26.98
N GLY A 80 -3.26 0.00 -27.01
CA GLY A 80 -2.59 -0.54 -28.20
C GLY A 80 -2.12 0.54 -29.19
N GLY A 81 -1.98 1.79 -28.74
CA GLY A 81 -1.43 2.87 -29.55
C GLY A 81 0.09 2.85 -29.56
N GLU A 82 0.66 3.22 -30.70
CA GLU A 82 2.11 3.41 -30.80
C GLU A 82 2.51 4.73 -30.14
N VAL A 83 3.48 4.66 -29.24
CA VAL A 83 4.04 5.81 -28.52
C VAL A 83 5.56 5.78 -28.66
N ASP A 84 6.13 6.89 -29.13
CA ASP A 84 7.58 7.06 -29.16
C ASP A 84 8.08 7.53 -27.78
N TRP A 85 8.37 6.56 -26.91
CA TRP A 85 8.89 6.81 -25.58
C TRP A 85 10.27 7.49 -25.57
N ARG A 86 11.07 7.34 -26.64
CA ARG A 86 12.36 8.02 -26.76
C ARG A 86 12.18 9.50 -27.05
N ALA A 87 11.17 9.87 -27.83
CA ALA A 87 10.82 11.27 -28.04
C ALA A 87 10.34 11.95 -26.75
N PHE A 88 9.64 11.21 -25.87
CA PHE A 88 9.12 11.74 -24.61
C PHE A 88 10.17 11.85 -23.49
N PHE A 89 10.90 10.76 -23.21
CA PHE A 89 11.87 10.73 -22.11
C PHE A 89 13.30 11.15 -22.52
N GLY A 90 13.54 11.36 -23.81
CA GLY A 90 14.85 11.69 -24.36
C GLY A 90 15.72 10.46 -24.68
N PRO A 91 16.86 10.67 -25.35
CA PRO A 91 17.71 9.59 -25.87
C PRO A 91 18.43 8.77 -24.78
N ASP A 92 18.62 9.35 -23.60
CA ASP A 92 19.32 8.71 -22.48
C ASP A 92 18.39 7.84 -21.61
N ALA A 93 17.08 7.92 -21.84
CA ALA A 93 16.10 7.12 -21.13
C ALA A 93 16.21 5.65 -21.51
N ARG A 94 16.33 4.79 -20.50
CA ARG A 94 16.39 3.34 -20.70
C ARG A 94 15.02 2.74 -20.38
N PRO A 95 14.30 2.18 -21.36
CA PRO A 95 13.13 1.39 -21.07
C PRO A 95 13.56 0.23 -20.17
N THR A 96 12.89 0.09 -19.04
CA THR A 96 13.09 -1.00 -18.10
C THR A 96 11.76 -1.71 -18.02
N ASP A 97 11.77 -3.03 -18.25
CA ASP A 97 10.57 -3.82 -18.08
C ASP A 97 10.14 -3.75 -16.61
N LEU A 98 8.91 -3.29 -16.37
CA LEU A 98 8.29 -3.49 -15.07
C LEU A 98 8.03 -4.99 -14.92
N PRO A 99 8.34 -5.60 -13.76
CA PRO A 99 8.09 -7.03 -13.57
C PRO A 99 6.61 -7.30 -13.82
N THR A 100 6.33 -7.99 -14.91
CA THR A 100 5.00 -8.55 -15.13
C THR A 100 5.00 -9.89 -14.44
N TYR A 101 4.04 -10.07 -13.53
CA TYR A 101 3.86 -11.29 -12.73
C TYR A 101 4.85 -11.47 -11.57
N ALA A 102 4.31 -11.81 -10.39
CA ALA A 102 5.03 -11.94 -9.11
C ALA A 102 6.03 -13.12 -9.02
N PHE A 103 6.34 -13.79 -10.13
CA PHE A 103 7.18 -15.00 -10.17
C PHE A 103 8.30 -14.94 -11.22
N GLN A 104 8.57 -13.76 -11.78
CA GLN A 104 9.75 -13.57 -12.63
C GLN A 104 11.00 -13.50 -11.73
N ARG A 105 11.93 -14.45 -11.92
CA ARG A 105 13.05 -14.74 -10.99
C ARG A 105 14.26 -13.80 -11.16
N ASP A 106 14.14 -12.75 -11.96
CA ASP A 106 15.23 -11.81 -12.20
C ASP A 106 15.24 -10.72 -11.13
N ARG A 107 16.35 -10.62 -10.39
CA ARG A 107 16.56 -9.61 -9.35
C ARG A 107 16.79 -8.23 -9.99
N HIS A 108 15.85 -7.31 -9.81
CA HIS A 108 15.93 -5.92 -10.28
C HIS A 108 16.12 -4.87 -9.15
N TRP A 109 16.47 -5.28 -7.92
CA TRP A 109 16.76 -4.32 -6.84
C TRP A 109 18.11 -3.62 -7.06
N PHE A 110 18.16 -2.30 -6.82
CA PHE A 110 19.39 -1.53 -6.77
C PHE A 110 20.33 -2.09 -5.69
N ASP A 111 21.60 -2.31 -6.04
CA ASP A 111 22.63 -2.57 -5.04
C ASP A 111 22.78 -1.31 -4.17
N ALA A 112 22.65 -1.47 -2.86
CA ALA A 112 22.84 -0.38 -1.91
C ALA A 112 24.23 0.24 -2.13
N VAL A 113 24.26 1.54 -2.43
CA VAL A 113 25.48 2.32 -2.42
C VAL A 113 25.98 2.37 -0.96
N PRO A 114 27.25 2.04 -0.67
CA PRO A 114 27.79 2.18 0.66
C PRO A 114 27.75 3.66 1.06
N ASP A 115 27.04 3.98 2.12
CA ASP A 115 27.07 5.31 2.72
C ASP A 115 28.41 5.47 3.45
N GLU A 116 29.18 6.49 3.06
CA GLU A 116 30.45 6.86 3.68
C GLU A 116 30.16 7.48 5.05
N THR A 117 30.17 6.65 6.09
CA THR A 117 29.96 7.10 7.47
C THR A 117 31.06 8.05 7.93
N ALA A 118 30.66 9.26 8.32
CA ALA A 118 31.47 10.18 9.11
C ALA A 118 31.71 9.63 10.53
N PRO A 119 32.88 9.91 11.15
CA PRO A 119 33.23 9.37 12.46
C PRO A 119 32.35 9.95 13.61
N PRO A 120 32.10 9.17 14.68
CA PRO A 120 31.23 9.58 15.78
C PRO A 120 31.84 10.71 16.62
N ALA A 121 31.01 11.72 16.93
CA ALA A 121 31.32 12.71 17.96
C ALA A 121 31.32 12.08 19.37
N PRO A 122 32.18 12.53 20.30
CA PRO A 122 32.24 11.95 21.64
C PRO A 122 31.12 12.47 22.56
N GLY A 123 30.45 11.53 23.25
CA GLY A 123 29.92 11.75 24.60
C GLY A 123 28.45 12.15 24.77
N THR A 124 27.54 11.88 23.83
CA THR A 124 26.10 12.10 24.07
C THR A 124 25.55 11.02 25.00
N ASP A 125 25.02 11.41 26.16
CA ASP A 125 24.25 10.53 27.04
C ASP A 125 22.92 10.19 26.35
N THR A 126 22.88 9.05 25.64
CA THR A 126 21.73 8.63 24.85
C THR A 126 20.49 8.36 25.71
N ARG A 127 20.66 7.95 26.97
CA ARG A 127 19.52 7.73 27.88
C ARG A 127 18.84 9.03 28.19
N ARG A 128 19.63 10.06 28.49
CA ARG A 128 19.12 11.41 28.71
C ARG A 128 18.45 11.98 27.46
N LEU A 129 19.07 11.82 26.30
CA LEU A 129 18.51 12.30 25.03
C LEU A 129 17.16 11.65 24.69
N VAL A 130 17.05 10.34 24.88
CA VAL A 130 15.78 9.61 24.66
C VAL A 130 14.71 10.08 25.63
N ALA A 131 15.03 10.21 26.92
CA ALA A 131 14.09 10.69 27.93
C ALA A 131 13.58 12.11 27.63
N GLU A 132 14.48 13.06 27.35
CA GLU A 132 14.12 14.45 27.01
C GLU A 132 13.25 14.53 25.73
N THR A 133 13.56 13.71 24.73
CA THR A 133 12.80 13.67 23.47
C THR A 133 11.39 13.10 23.68
N LEU A 134 11.25 12.08 24.53
CA LEU A 134 9.97 11.47 24.90
C LEU A 134 9.11 12.43 25.71
N GLU A 135 9.67 13.10 26.74
CA GLU A 135 8.96 14.11 27.54
C GLU A 135 8.39 15.24 26.66
N GLN A 136 9.20 15.73 25.70
CA GLN A 136 8.77 16.77 24.77
C GLN A 136 7.71 16.31 23.77
N ALA A 137 7.73 15.03 23.37
CA ALA A 137 6.74 14.48 22.43
C ALA A 137 5.40 14.21 23.14
N LEU A 138 5.45 13.67 24.36
CA LEU A 138 4.28 13.36 25.18
C LEU A 138 3.68 14.60 25.86
N GLY A 139 4.42 15.71 25.94
CA GLY A 139 4.00 16.92 26.63
C GLY A 139 3.89 16.74 28.15
N THR A 140 4.46 15.67 28.69
CA THR A 140 4.44 15.33 30.11
C THR A 140 5.71 15.87 30.77
N GLY A 141 5.58 16.75 31.76
CA GLY A 141 6.72 17.27 32.54
C GLY A 141 7.31 16.27 33.56
N ALA A 142 7.11 14.98 33.34
CA ALA A 142 7.56 13.89 34.22
C ALA A 142 8.30 12.84 33.41
N ALA A 143 9.40 12.33 33.97
CA ALA A 143 10.22 11.29 33.36
C ALA A 143 9.39 10.02 33.14
N ALA A 144 9.33 9.58 31.89
CA ALA A 144 8.71 8.31 31.53
C ALA A 144 9.48 7.14 32.16
N ASP A 145 8.76 6.12 32.62
CA ASP A 145 9.36 4.87 33.07
C ASP A 145 10.11 4.23 31.89
N PRO A 146 11.44 3.97 32.02
CA PRO A 146 12.26 3.54 30.90
C PRO A 146 11.95 2.14 30.37
N ASP A 147 11.27 1.31 31.17
CA ASP A 147 10.95 -0.07 30.84
C ASP A 147 9.50 -0.24 30.32
N VAL A 148 8.69 0.81 30.35
CA VAL A 148 7.31 0.78 29.84
C VAL A 148 7.31 0.94 28.31
N PRO A 149 6.57 0.08 27.57
CA PRO A 149 6.46 0.19 26.13
C PRO A 149 5.91 1.55 25.68
N PHE A 150 6.46 2.15 24.63
CA PHE A 150 6.06 3.45 24.11
C PHE A 150 4.55 3.58 23.83
N ARG A 151 3.93 2.50 23.34
CA ARG A 151 2.48 2.42 23.12
C ARG A 151 1.64 2.62 24.40
N GLU A 152 2.12 2.12 25.54
CA GLU A 152 1.44 2.25 26.84
C GLU A 152 1.64 3.63 27.45
N LEU A 153 2.72 4.32 27.05
CA LEU A 153 2.96 5.74 27.33
C LEU A 153 2.16 6.66 26.40
N GLY A 154 1.39 6.10 25.45
CA GLY A 154 0.55 6.84 24.52
C GLY A 154 1.28 7.32 23.26
N VAL A 155 2.53 6.89 23.01
CA VAL A 155 3.25 7.20 21.76
C VAL A 155 2.55 6.50 20.59
N ASP A 156 2.14 7.29 19.61
CA ASP A 156 1.48 6.85 18.39
C ASP A 156 2.45 6.89 17.18
N SER A 157 1.96 6.48 16.01
CA SER A 157 2.74 6.43 14.78
C SER A 157 3.26 7.81 14.32
N ARG A 158 2.52 8.89 14.60
CA ARG A 158 2.94 10.26 14.23
C ARG A 158 4.03 10.75 15.18
N MET A 159 3.86 10.54 16.48
CA MET A 159 4.86 10.86 17.48
C MET A 159 6.13 10.04 17.27
N SER A 160 6.02 8.80 16.80
CA SER A 160 7.17 7.96 16.49
C SER A 160 8.08 8.57 15.42
N VAL A 161 7.49 9.17 14.36
CA VAL A 161 8.24 9.89 13.32
C VAL A 161 8.91 11.14 13.90
N VAL A 162 8.18 11.91 14.70
CA VAL A 162 8.72 13.14 15.33
C VAL A 162 9.88 12.83 16.29
N ILE A 163 9.75 11.78 17.09
CA ILE A 163 10.80 11.31 18.02
C ILE A 163 12.02 10.86 17.20
N ARG A 164 11.82 10.06 16.15
CA ARG A 164 12.90 9.61 15.27
C ARG A 164 13.65 10.79 14.63
N ASP A 165 12.93 11.74 14.03
CA ASP A 165 13.55 12.89 13.35
C ASP A 165 14.36 13.76 14.32
N ARG A 166 13.87 13.95 15.54
CA ARG A 166 14.60 14.67 16.60
C ARG A 166 15.85 13.93 17.04
N LEU A 167 15.77 12.61 17.24
CA LEU A 167 16.93 11.79 17.58
C LEU A 167 17.96 11.78 16.45
N SER A 168 17.53 11.67 15.19
CA SER A 168 18.39 11.76 14.01
C SER A 168 19.13 13.09 13.95
N ALA A 169 18.41 14.20 14.14
CA ALA A 169 18.99 15.54 14.15
C ALA A 169 19.97 15.74 15.31
N ALA A 170 19.64 15.28 16.51
CA ALA A 170 20.49 15.43 17.70
C ALA A 170 21.76 14.57 17.65
N LEU A 171 21.69 13.39 17.03
CA LEU A 171 22.82 12.48 16.88
C LEU A 171 23.62 12.71 15.59
N GLY A 172 23.09 13.51 14.66
CA GLY A 172 23.68 13.73 13.34
C GLY A 172 23.76 12.46 12.50
N ARG A 173 22.77 11.56 12.63
CA ARG A 173 22.73 10.25 11.96
C ARG A 173 21.36 10.03 11.33
N ASP A 174 21.31 9.34 10.20
CA ASP A 174 20.04 8.85 9.69
C ASP A 174 19.61 7.62 10.48
N LEU A 175 18.37 7.63 10.98
CA LEU A 175 17.81 6.56 11.81
C LEU A 175 16.63 5.91 11.07
N PRO A 176 16.53 4.56 11.07
CA PRO A 176 15.48 3.86 10.35
C PRO A 176 14.10 4.21 10.91
N GLY A 177 13.10 4.28 10.03
CA GLY A 177 11.71 4.56 10.42
C GLY A 177 11.10 3.49 11.35
N SER A 178 11.65 2.28 11.38
CA SER A 178 11.23 1.19 12.27
C SER A 178 11.82 1.27 13.68
N LEU A 179 12.72 2.21 13.98
CA LEU A 179 13.56 2.16 15.18
C LEU A 179 12.78 2.01 16.50
N LEU A 180 11.68 2.75 16.67
CA LEU A 180 10.85 2.67 17.88
C LEU A 180 9.98 1.39 17.94
N PHE A 181 9.76 0.73 16.80
CA PHE A 181 9.11 -0.59 16.76
C PHE A 181 10.10 -1.70 17.08
N ASP A 182 11.33 -1.57 16.58
CA ASP A 182 12.41 -2.52 16.83
C ASP A 182 12.83 -2.50 18.32
N HIS A 183 12.80 -1.31 18.93
CA HIS A 183 13.15 -1.05 20.33
C HIS A 183 11.98 -0.37 21.07
N PRO A 184 10.98 -1.15 21.55
CA PRO A 184 9.71 -0.62 22.04
C PRO A 184 9.77 0.11 23.39
N THR A 185 10.92 0.16 24.07
CA THR A 185 11.10 0.83 25.37
C THR A 185 12.22 1.87 25.32
N ALA A 186 12.20 2.86 26.23
CA ALA A 186 13.22 3.90 26.28
C ALA A 186 14.61 3.32 26.63
N ALA A 187 14.65 2.28 27.47
CA ALA A 187 15.86 1.56 27.81
C ALA A 187 16.48 0.87 26.58
N GLU A 188 15.69 0.09 25.84
CA GLU A 188 16.15 -0.61 24.64
C GLU A 188 16.56 0.36 23.53
N LEU A 189 15.80 1.45 23.33
CA LEU A 189 16.11 2.47 22.34
C LEU A 189 17.42 3.19 22.69
N ALA A 190 17.62 3.57 23.95
CA ALA A 190 18.83 4.24 24.37
C ALA A 190 20.06 3.34 24.26
N ASP A 191 19.92 2.04 24.53
CA ASP A 191 21.01 1.07 24.40
C ASP A 191 21.31 0.76 22.92
N ALA A 192 20.31 0.70 22.04
CA ALA A 192 20.50 0.61 20.59
C ALA A 192 21.25 1.83 20.03
N LEU A 193 20.88 3.04 20.46
CA LEU A 193 21.55 4.28 20.02
C LEU A 193 23.01 4.39 20.50
N LYS A 194 23.36 3.79 21.65
CA LYS A 194 24.78 3.72 22.13
C LYS A 194 25.62 2.84 21.24
N GLN A 195 25.05 1.74 20.74
CA GLN A 195 25.77 0.77 19.92
C GLN A 195 26.13 1.35 18.53
N GLY A 196 25.53 2.50 18.16
CA GLY A 196 25.70 3.11 16.84
C GLY A 196 24.59 2.68 15.88
N PRO A 197 24.51 3.21 14.65
CA PRO A 197 23.76 2.51 13.64
C PRO A 197 24.33 1.09 13.62
N GLU A 198 23.51 0.09 13.89
CA GLU A 198 23.83 -1.24 13.43
C GLU A 198 23.92 -1.10 11.91
N THR A 199 25.13 -0.83 11.40
CA THR A 199 25.53 -1.52 10.21
C THR A 199 25.30 -2.96 10.60
N ARG A 200 24.21 -3.54 10.10
CA ARG A 200 24.07 -4.97 9.94
C ARG A 200 25.12 -5.40 8.92
N THR A 201 26.40 -5.12 9.20
CA THR A 201 27.46 -6.05 8.96
C THR A 201 27.05 -7.23 9.81
N ALA A 202 26.22 -8.09 9.22
CA ALA A 202 26.36 -9.50 9.49
C ALA A 202 27.88 -9.70 9.52
N ALA A 203 28.45 -9.95 10.70
CA ALA A 203 29.70 -10.69 10.75
C ALA A 203 29.49 -11.78 9.70
N PRO A 204 30.37 -11.93 8.70
CA PRO A 204 30.17 -12.96 7.72
C PRO A 204 30.10 -14.23 8.55
N VAL A 205 28.88 -14.71 8.79
CA VAL A 205 28.63 -16.12 8.89
C VAL A 205 29.20 -16.53 7.57
N ARG A 206 30.44 -17.04 7.64
CA ARG A 206 30.98 -17.85 6.58
C ARG A 206 29.95 -18.94 6.49
N ALA A 207 28.94 -18.70 5.65
CA ALA A 207 28.14 -19.74 5.08
C ALA A 207 29.20 -20.76 4.69
N PRO A 208 29.16 -22.00 5.23
CA PRO A 208 30.07 -23.01 4.75
C PRO A 208 29.96 -22.89 3.25
N ALA A 209 31.06 -22.60 2.56
CA ALA A 209 31.06 -22.17 1.18
C ALA A 209 30.13 -23.13 0.44
N ARG A 210 28.88 -22.70 0.23
CA ARG A 210 27.97 -23.44 -0.58
C ARG A 210 28.55 -23.07 -1.93
N GLU A 211 29.35 -24.00 -2.44
CA GLU A 211 29.50 -24.16 -3.87
C GLU A 211 28.18 -23.72 -4.49
N ARG A 212 28.25 -22.84 -5.50
CA ARG A 212 27.12 -22.55 -6.37
C ARG A 212 26.58 -23.89 -6.86
N ARG A 213 25.68 -24.47 -6.10
CA ARG A 213 24.67 -25.34 -6.61
C ARG A 213 23.74 -24.34 -7.28
N GLU A 214 23.65 -24.42 -8.59
CA GLU A 214 22.35 -24.30 -9.24
C GLU A 214 21.42 -25.25 -8.48
N SER A 215 20.93 -24.85 -7.31
CA SER A 215 19.86 -25.59 -6.70
C SER A 215 18.60 -24.93 -7.20
N ASP A 216 18.03 -25.59 -8.21
CA ASP A 216 16.60 -25.86 -8.29
C ASP A 216 16.11 -26.49 -6.96
N ASP A 217 16.38 -25.84 -5.81
CA ASP A 217 15.83 -26.27 -4.53
C ASP A 217 14.36 -25.89 -4.57
N ASP A 218 13.51 -26.91 -4.68
CA ASP A 218 12.07 -26.79 -4.58
C ASP A 218 11.69 -26.01 -3.30
N ILE A 219 10.70 -25.13 -3.42
CA ILE A 219 10.17 -24.38 -2.28
C ILE A 219 9.19 -25.28 -1.52
N ALA A 220 9.54 -25.63 -0.28
CA ALA A 220 8.64 -26.35 0.61
C ALA A 220 7.63 -25.42 1.27
N ILE A 221 6.34 -25.70 1.10
CA ILE A 221 5.28 -25.10 1.90
C ILE A 221 5.26 -25.82 3.24
N VAL A 222 5.79 -25.17 4.28
CA VAL A 222 5.95 -25.78 5.62
C VAL A 222 4.71 -25.63 6.50
N ALA A 223 3.87 -24.65 6.23
CA ALA A 223 2.60 -24.43 6.91
C ALA A 223 1.68 -23.53 6.07
N MET A 224 0.40 -23.53 6.41
CA MET A 224 -0.64 -22.70 5.81
C MET A 224 -1.74 -22.39 6.82
N SER A 225 -2.36 -21.21 6.69
CA SER A 225 -3.63 -20.88 7.30
C SER A 225 -4.52 -20.17 6.29
N CYS A 226 -5.83 -20.24 6.47
CA CYS A 226 -6.78 -19.62 5.54
C CYS A 226 -8.12 -19.28 6.21
N ARG A 227 -8.87 -18.41 5.54
CA ARG A 227 -10.26 -18.08 5.82
C ARG A 227 -11.04 -18.15 4.50
N TYR A 228 -12.13 -18.91 4.48
CA TYR A 228 -12.99 -19.05 3.30
C TYR A 228 -14.47 -19.10 3.69
N PRO A 229 -15.40 -18.88 2.73
CA PRO A 229 -16.83 -19.05 2.96
C PRO A 229 -17.20 -20.44 3.50
N GLY A 230 -18.37 -20.55 4.12
CA GLY A 230 -18.83 -21.81 4.73
C GLY A 230 -18.22 -22.10 6.10
N GLY A 231 -17.68 -21.08 6.77
CA GLY A 231 -17.11 -21.19 8.12
C GLY A 231 -15.70 -21.80 8.16
N VAL A 232 -15.00 -21.81 7.03
CA VAL A 232 -13.64 -22.36 6.94
C VAL A 232 -12.65 -21.46 7.64
N ARG A 233 -11.97 -22.00 8.66
CA ARG A 233 -10.92 -21.29 9.41
C ARG A 233 -9.57 -22.00 9.39
N SER A 234 -9.45 -23.07 8.62
CA SER A 234 -8.23 -23.86 8.54
C SER A 234 -8.13 -24.61 7.22
N PRO A 235 -6.92 -25.04 6.82
CA PRO A 235 -6.72 -25.93 5.67
C PRO A 235 -7.53 -27.23 5.81
N GLU A 236 -7.67 -27.74 7.03
CA GLU A 236 -8.45 -28.95 7.32
C GLU A 236 -9.96 -28.74 7.10
N ASP A 237 -10.49 -27.57 7.48
CA ASP A 237 -11.89 -27.22 7.22
C ASP A 237 -12.13 -26.99 5.72
N LEU A 238 -11.17 -26.38 5.02
CA LEU A 238 -11.23 -26.20 3.58
C LEU A 238 -11.29 -27.56 2.88
N TRP A 239 -10.42 -28.49 3.27
CA TRP A 239 -10.43 -29.85 2.74
C TRP A 239 -11.77 -30.52 2.97
N ARG A 240 -12.32 -30.43 4.19
CA ARG A 240 -13.63 -31.01 4.52
C ARG A 240 -14.73 -30.43 3.63
N LEU A 241 -14.76 -29.11 3.44
CA LEU A 241 -15.77 -28.43 2.60
C LEU A 241 -15.73 -28.94 1.15
N VAL A 242 -14.53 -29.07 0.59
CA VAL A 242 -14.32 -29.55 -0.79
C VAL A 242 -14.65 -31.04 -0.91
N ASP A 243 -14.19 -31.86 0.04
CA ASP A 243 -14.41 -33.31 0.04
C ASP A 243 -15.90 -33.67 0.18
N THR A 244 -16.65 -32.94 1.01
CA THR A 244 -18.10 -33.14 1.15
C THR A 244 -18.93 -32.51 0.04
N GLY A 245 -18.31 -31.71 -0.85
CA GLY A 245 -19.01 -30.98 -1.91
C GLY A 245 -20.01 -29.95 -1.37
N THR A 246 -19.72 -29.34 -0.22
CA THR A 246 -20.61 -28.37 0.41
C THR A 246 -20.62 -27.07 -0.39
N ASP A 247 -21.81 -26.61 -0.77
CA ASP A 247 -21.99 -25.28 -1.36
C ASP A 247 -21.98 -24.21 -0.26
N ALA A 248 -21.04 -23.27 -0.36
CA ALA A 248 -20.85 -22.17 0.59
C ALA A 248 -21.45 -20.83 0.11
N ILE A 249 -22.20 -20.86 -1.00
CA ILE A 249 -22.91 -19.68 -1.50
C ILE A 249 -24.15 -19.43 -0.63
N GLY A 250 -24.22 -18.23 -0.06
CA GLY A 250 -25.30 -17.81 0.81
C GLY A 250 -25.83 -16.42 0.44
N PRO A 251 -26.89 -15.98 1.13
CA PRO A 251 -27.37 -14.60 1.01
C PRO A 251 -26.31 -13.61 1.48
N PHE A 252 -26.51 -12.35 1.12
CA PHE A 252 -25.71 -11.23 1.62
C PHE A 252 -25.75 -11.17 3.17
N PRO A 253 -24.62 -10.88 3.84
CA PRO A 253 -24.57 -10.74 5.29
C PRO A 253 -25.39 -9.54 5.78
N ASP A 254 -26.05 -9.68 6.92
CA ASP A 254 -26.81 -8.62 7.61
C ASP A 254 -25.97 -7.85 8.65
N ASP A 255 -24.72 -8.27 8.87
CA ASP A 255 -23.81 -7.77 9.90
C ASP A 255 -22.76 -6.77 9.37
N ARG A 256 -23.00 -6.17 8.20
CA ARG A 256 -22.08 -5.25 7.52
C ARG A 256 -22.65 -3.85 7.29
N ASP A 257 -23.87 -3.59 7.79
CA ASP A 257 -24.58 -2.30 7.64
C ASP A 257 -24.65 -1.80 6.18
N TRP A 258 -24.67 -2.72 5.22
CA TRP A 258 -24.75 -2.39 3.80
C TRP A 258 -26.16 -1.95 3.43
N ASP A 259 -26.26 -0.86 2.68
CA ASP A 259 -27.51 -0.47 2.02
C ASP A 259 -27.75 -1.38 0.81
N LEU A 260 -28.47 -2.47 1.05
CA LEU A 260 -28.81 -3.47 0.03
C LEU A 260 -29.75 -2.92 -1.05
N ASP A 261 -30.48 -1.83 -0.77
CA ASP A 261 -31.37 -1.19 -1.74
C ASP A 261 -30.59 -0.35 -2.76
N GLU A 262 -29.42 0.19 -2.37
CA GLU A 262 -28.50 0.88 -3.29
C GLU A 262 -27.67 -0.08 -4.17
N LEU A 263 -27.52 -1.35 -3.77
CA LEU A 263 -26.77 -2.40 -4.48
C LEU A 263 -27.50 -2.99 -5.71
N SER A 264 -28.33 -2.19 -6.38
CA SER A 264 -29.08 -2.62 -7.56
C SER A 264 -28.14 -3.16 -8.67
N GLY A 265 -28.32 -4.43 -9.04
CA GLY A 265 -27.52 -5.11 -10.06
C GLY A 265 -26.43 -6.06 -9.54
N VAL A 266 -26.26 -6.19 -8.22
CA VAL A 266 -25.36 -7.19 -7.60
C VAL A 266 -26.14 -8.50 -7.35
N PRO A 267 -25.57 -9.69 -7.61
CA PRO A 267 -26.24 -10.95 -7.31
C PRO A 267 -26.59 -11.03 -5.82
N ALA A 268 -27.83 -11.43 -5.49
CA ALA A 268 -28.29 -11.59 -4.11
C ALA A 268 -27.59 -12.72 -3.32
N LEU A 269 -26.64 -13.43 -3.96
CA LEU A 269 -25.95 -14.60 -3.44
C LEU A 269 -24.44 -14.46 -3.69
N GLY A 270 -23.65 -14.87 -2.69
CA GLY A 270 -22.19 -14.83 -2.76
C GLY A 270 -21.53 -15.71 -1.70
N GLY A 271 -20.22 -15.91 -1.83
CA GLY A 271 -19.42 -16.58 -0.82
C GLY A 271 -18.84 -15.55 0.13
N PHE A 272 -19.40 -15.44 1.33
CA PHE A 272 -18.99 -14.44 2.33
C PHE A 272 -18.20 -15.07 3.47
N LEU A 273 -17.25 -14.31 4.02
CA LEU A 273 -16.55 -14.67 5.24
C LEU A 273 -17.43 -14.35 6.46
N ALA A 274 -17.65 -15.35 7.30
CA ALA A 274 -18.25 -15.16 8.61
C ALA A 274 -17.27 -14.44 9.53
N GLY A 275 -17.77 -13.52 10.37
CA GLY A 275 -16.94 -12.82 11.36
C GLY A 275 -15.82 -11.96 10.75
N ALA A 276 -15.96 -11.49 9.50
CA ALA A 276 -14.91 -10.73 8.83
C ALA A 276 -14.48 -9.44 9.58
N ALA A 277 -15.36 -8.90 10.43
CA ALA A 277 -15.08 -7.75 11.27
C ALA A 277 -14.43 -8.09 12.62
N GLU A 278 -14.43 -9.36 13.02
CA GLU A 278 -13.85 -9.84 14.28
C GLU A 278 -12.33 -9.75 14.21
N PHE A 279 -11.71 -9.35 15.32
CA PHE A 279 -10.26 -9.22 15.42
C PHE A 279 -9.79 -9.16 16.87
N ASP A 280 -8.81 -9.98 17.25
CA ASP A 280 -8.17 -9.90 18.58
C ASP A 280 -7.09 -8.80 18.59
N ALA A 281 -7.52 -7.54 18.67
CA ALA A 281 -6.62 -6.39 18.67
C ALA A 281 -5.61 -6.42 19.83
N ALA A 282 -6.03 -6.89 21.01
CA ALA A 282 -5.20 -6.92 22.20
C ALA A 282 -4.00 -7.87 22.03
N PHE A 283 -4.21 -9.02 21.38
CA PHE A 283 -3.15 -9.96 21.05
C PHE A 283 -2.02 -9.33 20.22
N PHE A 284 -2.40 -8.54 19.21
CA PHE A 284 -1.45 -7.81 18.35
C PHE A 284 -0.95 -6.51 18.98
N GLY A 285 -1.40 -6.18 20.19
CA GLY A 285 -1.01 -4.96 20.89
C GLY A 285 -1.60 -3.68 20.29
N ILE A 286 -2.69 -3.81 19.53
CA ILE A 286 -3.41 -2.73 18.83
C ILE A 286 -4.55 -2.24 19.74
N SER A 287 -4.72 -0.92 19.83
CA SER A 287 -5.80 -0.34 20.64
C SER A 287 -7.17 -0.54 19.97
N PRO A 288 -8.29 -0.60 20.71
CA PRO A 288 -9.63 -0.71 20.10
C PRO A 288 -9.96 0.43 19.12
N ARG A 289 -9.47 1.64 19.39
CA ARG A 289 -9.66 2.82 18.53
C ARG A 289 -8.91 2.64 17.20
N GLU A 290 -7.68 2.14 17.26
CA GLU A 290 -6.88 1.88 16.07
C GLU A 290 -7.43 0.71 15.28
N ALA A 291 -7.78 -0.39 15.95
CA ALA A 291 -8.37 -1.57 15.33
C ALA A 291 -9.59 -1.23 14.48
N ALA A 292 -10.46 -0.33 14.96
CA ALA A 292 -11.65 0.11 14.21
C ALA A 292 -11.33 0.74 12.84
N GLY A 293 -10.14 1.35 12.68
CA GLY A 293 -9.69 1.96 11.43
C GLY A 293 -8.90 1.04 10.49
N ILE A 294 -8.55 -0.18 10.93
CA ILE A 294 -7.75 -1.12 10.13
C ILE A 294 -8.65 -1.86 9.14
N ASP A 295 -8.26 -2.00 7.88
CA ASP A 295 -8.96 -2.83 6.89
C ASP A 295 -9.09 -4.30 7.38
N PRO A 296 -10.29 -4.91 7.35
CA PRO A 296 -10.51 -6.33 7.65
C PRO A 296 -9.52 -7.26 6.94
N GLN A 297 -9.11 -6.94 5.71
CA GLN A 297 -8.10 -7.71 4.98
C GLN A 297 -6.75 -7.71 5.71
N GLN A 298 -6.35 -6.59 6.31
CA GLN A 298 -5.13 -6.48 7.10
C GLN A 298 -5.28 -7.22 8.44
N ARG A 299 -6.45 -7.13 9.08
CA ARG A 299 -6.74 -7.87 10.32
C ARG A 299 -6.66 -9.38 10.11
N LEU A 300 -7.32 -9.89 9.06
CA LEU A 300 -7.30 -11.29 8.68
C LEU A 300 -5.90 -11.75 8.27
N LEU A 301 -5.12 -10.90 7.60
CA LEU A 301 -3.73 -11.19 7.27
C LEU A 301 -2.89 -11.39 8.55
N LEU A 302 -3.05 -10.53 9.56
CA LEU A 302 -2.32 -10.66 10.82
C LEU A 302 -2.63 -11.98 11.54
N GLU A 303 -3.91 -12.33 11.65
CA GLU A 303 -4.34 -13.59 12.27
C GLU A 303 -3.84 -14.81 11.49
N THR A 304 -4.05 -14.84 10.18
CA THR A 304 -3.65 -16.00 9.36
C THR A 304 -2.14 -16.15 9.25
N ALA A 305 -1.38 -15.06 9.23
CA ALA A 305 0.08 -15.10 9.30
C ALA A 305 0.57 -15.68 10.64
N TRP A 306 -0.04 -15.25 11.75
CA TRP A 306 0.28 -15.78 13.07
C TRP A 306 -0.01 -17.29 13.16
N GLU A 307 -1.20 -17.72 12.77
CA GLU A 307 -1.60 -19.13 12.78
C GLU A 307 -0.72 -20.00 11.88
N ALA A 308 -0.26 -19.48 10.74
CA ALA A 308 0.67 -20.18 9.87
C ALA A 308 2.05 -20.34 10.54
N CYS A 309 2.52 -19.33 11.26
CA CYS A 309 3.76 -19.41 12.05
C CYS A 309 3.64 -20.45 13.17
N GLU A 310 2.54 -20.46 13.92
CA GLU A 310 2.31 -21.46 14.97
C GLU A 310 2.22 -22.88 14.40
N ARG A 311 1.54 -23.07 13.27
CA ARG A 311 1.50 -24.37 12.57
C ARG A 311 2.87 -24.84 12.08
N ALA A 312 3.74 -23.91 11.72
CA ALA A 312 5.14 -24.21 11.39
C ALA A 312 6.01 -24.51 12.63
N GLY A 313 5.46 -24.42 13.84
CA GLY A 313 6.19 -24.58 15.10
C GLY A 313 7.10 -23.40 15.43
N LEU A 314 6.84 -22.21 14.87
CA LEU A 314 7.62 -21.00 15.11
C LEU A 314 7.02 -20.22 16.28
N GLY A 315 7.83 -19.96 17.30
CA GLY A 315 7.43 -19.12 18.43
C GLY A 315 7.38 -17.63 18.11
N ARG A 316 6.78 -16.83 19.01
CA ARG A 316 6.57 -15.38 18.87
C ARG A 316 7.77 -14.59 18.34
N ASP A 317 8.94 -14.85 18.91
CA ASP A 317 10.16 -14.10 18.61
C ASP A 317 11.05 -14.81 17.59
N ALA A 318 10.65 -15.99 17.09
CA ALA A 318 11.49 -16.81 16.21
C ALA A 318 11.87 -16.09 14.90
N LEU A 319 11.00 -15.19 14.44
CA LEU A 319 11.22 -14.42 13.22
C LEU A 319 11.76 -13.00 13.48
N ARG A 320 11.85 -12.55 14.73
CA ARG A 320 12.29 -11.19 15.07
C ARG A 320 13.77 -11.01 14.68
N GLY A 321 14.04 -9.99 13.86
CA GLY A 321 15.40 -9.73 13.34
C GLY A 321 15.93 -10.79 12.36
N SER A 322 15.11 -11.78 11.98
CA SER A 322 15.50 -12.84 11.06
C SER A 322 15.47 -12.37 9.59
N ARG A 323 16.01 -13.20 8.69
CA ARG A 323 15.97 -12.97 7.24
C ARG A 323 14.65 -13.47 6.63
N THR A 324 13.53 -12.94 7.11
CA THR A 324 12.18 -13.33 6.66
C THR A 324 11.56 -12.24 5.80
N GLY A 325 11.10 -12.61 4.60
CA GLY A 325 10.36 -11.72 3.71
C GLY A 325 8.85 -11.96 3.82
N VAL A 326 8.07 -10.90 3.66
CA VAL A 326 6.60 -10.97 3.64
C VAL A 326 6.12 -10.52 2.26
N PHE A 327 5.32 -11.36 1.60
CA PHE A 327 4.76 -11.10 0.27
C PHE A 327 3.25 -11.25 0.35
N VAL A 328 2.51 -10.22 -0.06
CA VAL A 328 1.05 -10.15 0.06
C VAL A 328 0.46 -9.75 -1.29
N GLY A 329 -0.48 -10.54 -1.79
CA GLY A 329 -1.34 -10.13 -2.90
C GLY A 329 -2.57 -9.42 -2.36
N ALA A 330 -2.75 -8.15 -2.71
CA ALA A 330 -3.91 -7.36 -2.33
C ALA A 330 -4.48 -6.64 -3.55
N THR A 331 -5.80 -6.58 -3.64
CA THR A 331 -6.52 -5.71 -4.60
C THR A 331 -7.06 -4.50 -3.84
N ALA A 332 -6.91 -3.31 -4.41
CA ALA A 332 -7.41 -2.09 -3.79
C ALA A 332 -8.93 -2.19 -3.55
N GLN A 333 -9.32 -2.09 -2.29
CA GLN A 333 -10.70 -1.93 -1.83
C GLN A 333 -10.66 -0.83 -0.77
N ASP A 334 -11.57 0.13 -0.87
CA ASP A 334 -11.66 1.22 0.09
C ASP A 334 -12.37 0.70 1.35
N TYR A 335 -11.63 0.51 2.45
CA TYR A 335 -12.19 0.31 3.78
C TYR A 335 -12.04 1.58 4.61
N GLY A 336 -13.14 2.02 5.23
CA GLY A 336 -13.22 3.28 5.98
C GLY A 336 -13.88 4.40 5.19
N PRO A 337 -14.27 5.51 5.85
CA PRO A 337 -14.82 6.68 5.17
C PRO A 337 -13.80 7.18 4.14
N ARG A 338 -14.26 7.49 2.93
CA ARG A 338 -13.41 8.04 1.87
C ARG A 338 -12.75 9.29 2.44
N LEU A 339 -11.42 9.41 2.32
CA LEU A 339 -10.64 10.59 2.75
C LEU A 339 -11.12 11.94 2.16
N ALA A 340 -12.09 11.92 1.24
CA ALA A 340 -12.76 13.08 0.65
C ALA A 340 -14.10 13.46 1.33
N GLU A 341 -14.58 12.71 2.32
CA GLU A 341 -15.72 13.12 3.13
C GLU A 341 -15.24 13.90 4.36
N PRO A 342 -15.71 15.14 4.56
CA PRO A 342 -15.38 15.88 5.76
C PRO A 342 -15.86 15.09 6.99
N GLU A 343 -15.01 14.99 8.01
CA GLU A 343 -15.45 14.64 9.36
C GLU A 343 -16.60 15.59 9.71
N ASP A 344 -17.83 15.09 9.70
CA ASP A 344 -18.98 15.87 10.12
C ASP A 344 -18.83 16.06 11.64
N GLY A 345 -18.14 17.14 11.98
CA GLY A 345 -17.75 17.47 13.33
C GLY A 345 -18.97 17.59 14.23
N THR A 346 -18.76 17.19 15.49
CA THR A 346 -19.47 17.76 16.64
C THR A 346 -21.00 17.83 16.51
N ARG A 347 -21.68 16.72 16.78
CA ARG A 347 -22.98 16.81 17.47
C ARG A 347 -22.88 16.07 18.80
N GLY A 348 -22.99 16.86 19.86
CA GLY A 348 -22.72 16.46 21.23
C GLY A 348 -23.70 15.43 21.78
N HIS A 349 -23.26 14.87 22.90
CA HIS A 349 -24.03 14.06 23.83
C HIS A 349 -25.47 14.57 23.99
N ARG A 350 -26.41 13.62 23.92
CA ARG A 350 -27.54 13.63 24.83
C ARG A 350 -27.91 12.22 25.26
#